data_AF-A0A7S3P9L4-F1
#
_entry.id   AF-A0A7S3P9L4-F1
#
_cell.length_a   1.000
_cell.length_b   1.000
_cell.length_c   1.000
_cell.angle_alpha   90.00
_cell.angle_beta   90.00
_cell.angle_gamma   90.00
#
_symmetry.space_group_name_H-M   'P 1'
#
loop_
_entity.id
_entity.type
_entity.pdbx_description
1 polymer ?
#
loop_
_entity_poly.entity_id
_entity_poly.type
_entity_poly.pdbx_seq_one_letter_code
_entity_poly.pdbx_strand_id
1 'polypeptide(L)'
;MSLVVQTWNEVKKIPQHQEVAGKLLFQKIFDIEPETKEVFSFGTDYINGREDEIFEDPRFKKHARTVIAMVDTAIQLLEAGDTKTLFSALHQLGARHASYKVEQHHYPIVGQALILTLEAALGDAFTVEVKKQWVATASQIFNAMVTSW
;
A
#
# COMPACT_ATOMS: atom_id res chain seq x y z
N MET A 1 -1.35 0.08 22.27
CA MET A 1 -0.67 -0.16 20.99
C MET A 1 -1.08 -1.52 20.46
N SER A 2 -1.93 -1.54 19.43
CA SER A 2 -2.34 -2.77 18.74
C SER A 2 -1.16 -3.54 18.15
N LEU A 3 -1.35 -4.82 17.80
CA LEU A 3 -0.31 -5.61 17.09
C LEU A 3 0.04 -4.99 15.73
N VAL A 4 -0.95 -4.38 15.07
CA VAL A 4 -0.74 -3.64 13.82
C VAL A 4 0.28 -2.53 14.03
N VAL A 5 0.09 -1.66 15.02
CA VAL A 5 1.05 -0.56 15.29
C VAL A 5 2.40 -1.10 15.75
N GLN A 6 2.44 -2.12 16.60
CA GLN A 6 3.69 -2.72 17.06
C GLN A 6 4.52 -3.26 15.88
N THR A 7 3.90 -4.08 15.03
CA THR A 7 4.60 -4.67 13.88
C THR A 7 4.89 -3.65 12.78
N TRP A 8 4.03 -2.65 12.58
CA TRP A 8 4.34 -1.52 11.71
C TRP A 8 5.57 -0.73 12.18
N ASN A 9 5.73 -0.55 13.49
CA ASN A 9 6.93 0.09 14.05
C ASN A 9 8.20 -0.73 13.81
N GLU A 10 8.13 -2.06 13.75
CA GLU A 10 9.27 -2.90 13.34
C GLU A 10 9.63 -2.67 11.87
N VAL A 11 8.64 -2.60 10.96
CA VAL A 11 8.87 -2.24 9.55
C VAL A 11 9.57 -0.88 9.44
N LYS A 12 9.16 0.11 10.24
CA LYS A 12 9.74 1.46 10.22
C LYS A 12 11.20 1.52 10.68
N LYS A 13 11.71 0.51 11.39
CA LYS A 13 13.13 0.42 11.77
C LYS A 13 14.03 0.04 10.60
N ILE A 14 13.47 -0.48 9.50
CA ILE A 14 14.23 -0.80 8.30
C ILE A 14 14.79 0.51 7.70
N PRO A 15 16.10 0.60 7.41
CA PRO A 15 16.66 1.76 6.74
C PRO A 15 15.92 2.04 5.43
N GLN A 16 15.49 3.29 5.23
CA GLN A 16 14.70 3.69 4.06
C GLN A 16 13.40 2.87 3.89
N HIS A 17 12.76 2.46 5.00
CA HIS A 17 11.56 1.61 4.98
C HIS A 17 10.48 2.05 3.98
N GLN A 18 10.30 3.37 3.77
CA GLN A 18 9.31 3.87 2.82
C GLN A 18 9.61 3.46 1.38
N GLU A 19 10.88 3.48 0.97
CA GLU A 19 11.30 3.03 -0.35
C GLU A 19 11.36 1.51 -0.41
N VAL A 20 11.87 0.84 0.64
CA VAL A 20 11.99 -0.61 0.69
C VAL A 20 10.61 -1.29 0.67
N ALA A 21 9.72 -0.91 1.60
CA ALA A 21 8.36 -1.46 1.66
C ALA A 21 7.53 -1.02 0.45
N GLY A 22 7.70 0.22 -0.03
CA GLY A 22 7.03 0.70 -1.23
C GLY A 22 7.44 -0.09 -2.48
N LYS A 23 8.74 -0.35 -2.67
CA LYS A 23 9.24 -1.21 -3.76
C LYS A 23 8.65 -2.60 -3.68
N LEU A 24 8.70 -3.25 -2.51
CA LEU A 24 8.13 -4.57 -2.31
C LEU A 24 6.63 -4.59 -2.62
N LEU A 25 5.88 -3.60 -2.14
CA LEU A 25 4.45 -3.47 -2.40
C LEU A 25 4.14 -3.41 -3.90
N PHE A 26 4.77 -2.49 -4.63
CA PHE A 26 4.52 -2.35 -6.06
C PHE A 26 5.03 -3.54 -6.88
N GLN A 27 6.16 -4.14 -6.49
CA GLN A 27 6.61 -5.38 -7.10
C GLN A 27 5.54 -6.48 -6.94
N LYS A 28 4.96 -6.65 -5.75
CA LYS A 28 3.88 -7.62 -5.54
C LYS A 28 2.61 -7.30 -6.31
N ILE A 29 2.24 -6.02 -6.44
CA ILE A 29 1.10 -5.60 -7.28
C ILE A 29 1.37 -6.00 -8.74
N PHE A 30 2.54 -5.67 -9.27
CA PHE A 30 2.92 -5.96 -10.65
C PHE A 30 3.14 -7.45 -10.93
N ASP A 31 3.51 -8.24 -9.93
CA ASP A 31 3.60 -9.70 -10.02
C ASP A 31 2.19 -10.33 -10.09
N ILE A 32 1.22 -9.78 -9.36
CA ILE A 32 -0.17 -10.27 -9.33
C ILE A 32 -0.93 -9.83 -10.59
N GLU A 33 -0.78 -8.57 -10.99
CA GLU A 33 -1.49 -7.96 -12.12
C GLU A 33 -0.57 -7.01 -12.89
N PRO A 34 0.19 -7.53 -13.89
CA PRO A 34 1.19 -6.76 -14.62
C PRO A 34 0.63 -5.54 -15.36
N GLU A 35 -0.62 -5.59 -15.79
CA GLU A 35 -1.31 -4.52 -16.55
C GLU A 35 -1.48 -3.24 -15.72
N THR A 36 -1.48 -3.33 -14.38
CA THR A 36 -1.56 -2.15 -13.50
C THR A 36 -0.40 -1.16 -13.69
N LYS A 37 0.72 -1.57 -14.30
CA LYS A 37 1.82 -0.66 -14.68
C LYS A 37 1.35 0.49 -15.57
N GLU A 38 0.35 0.24 -16.43
CA GLU A 38 -0.18 1.23 -17.38
C GLU A 38 -0.93 2.39 -16.70
N VAL A 39 -1.42 2.18 -15.48
CA VAL A 39 -2.09 3.20 -14.68
C VAL A 39 -1.11 4.30 -14.24
N PHE A 40 0.17 3.97 -14.12
CA PHE A 40 1.19 4.89 -13.68
C PHE A 40 1.87 5.57 -14.86
N SER A 41 1.91 6.91 -14.86
CA SER A 41 2.60 7.68 -15.91
C SER A 41 4.11 7.42 -16.01
N PHE A 42 4.72 6.85 -14.97
CA PHE A 42 6.10 6.36 -15.03
C PHE A 42 6.20 4.91 -15.48
N GLY A 43 5.13 4.10 -15.38
CA GLY A 43 5.16 2.69 -15.72
C GLY A 43 5.25 2.45 -17.23
N THR A 44 4.54 3.26 -18.02
CA THR A 44 4.54 3.17 -19.49
C THR A 44 5.91 3.35 -20.13
N ASP A 45 6.83 4.03 -19.45
CA ASP A 45 8.20 4.25 -19.93
C ASP A 45 9.07 2.98 -19.90
N TYR A 46 8.62 1.92 -19.20
CA TYR A 46 9.39 0.71 -18.91
C TYR A 46 8.73 -0.61 -19.39
N ILE A 47 7.58 -0.56 -20.07
CA ILE A 47 6.83 -1.74 -20.58
C ILE A 47 7.54 -2.46 -21.75
N ASN A 48 8.62 -1.89 -22.29
CA ASN A 48 9.36 -2.43 -23.43
C ASN A 48 10.71 -3.03 -23.01
N GLY A 49 10.72 -4.00 -22.09
CA GLY A 49 11.93 -4.76 -21.73
C GLY A 49 12.89 -4.05 -20.75
N ARG A 50 12.38 -3.09 -19.97
CA ARG A 50 13.11 -2.34 -18.94
C ARG A 50 12.35 -2.32 -17.62
N GLU A 51 11.51 -3.33 -17.39
CA GLU A 51 10.57 -3.39 -16.27
C GLU A 51 11.28 -3.31 -14.91
N ASP A 52 12.49 -3.87 -14.81
CA ASP A 52 13.30 -3.82 -13.60
C ASP A 52 13.79 -2.40 -13.25
N GLU A 53 13.85 -1.50 -14.24
CA GLU A 53 14.31 -0.12 -14.05
C GLU A 53 13.25 0.80 -13.46
N ILE A 54 11.96 0.41 -13.48
CA ILE A 54 10.85 1.21 -12.93
C ILE A 54 11.11 1.61 -11.47
N PHE A 55 11.74 0.72 -10.70
CA PHE A 55 12.00 0.92 -9.28
C PHE A 55 13.10 1.94 -8.99
N GLU A 56 13.91 2.28 -10.00
CA GLU A 56 14.95 3.30 -9.91
C GLU A 56 14.44 4.68 -10.32
N ASP A 57 13.27 4.77 -10.96
CA ASP A 57 12.67 6.03 -11.41
C ASP A 57 12.36 6.96 -10.22
N PRO A 58 12.81 8.24 -10.25
CA PRO A 58 12.53 9.20 -9.19
C PRO A 58 11.04 9.43 -8.93
N ARG A 59 10.19 9.34 -9.96
CA ARG A 59 8.73 9.47 -9.86
C ARG A 59 8.15 8.26 -9.12
N PHE A 60 8.62 7.06 -9.43
CA PHE A 60 8.27 5.85 -8.70
C PHE A 60 8.66 5.96 -7.23
N LYS A 61 9.94 6.25 -6.93
CA LYS A 61 10.44 6.37 -5.55
C LYS A 61 9.64 7.39 -4.75
N LYS A 62 9.29 8.53 -5.37
CA LYS A 62 8.42 9.54 -4.74
C LYS A 62 7.03 8.97 -4.45
N HIS A 63 6.41 8.30 -5.43
CA HIS A 63 5.08 7.71 -5.25
C HIS A 63 5.07 6.62 -4.17
N ALA A 64 6.05 5.72 -4.20
CA ALA A 64 6.25 4.66 -3.21
C ALA A 64 6.33 5.23 -1.77
N ARG A 65 7.15 6.27 -1.56
CA ARG A 65 7.23 6.94 -0.24
C ARG A 65 5.89 7.55 0.18
N THR A 66 5.18 8.19 -0.75
CA THR A 66 3.85 8.77 -0.47
C THR A 66 2.85 7.70 -0.04
N VAL A 67 2.80 6.55 -0.72
CA VAL A 67 1.89 5.45 -0.38
C VAL A 67 2.18 4.93 1.02
N ILE A 68 3.44 4.64 1.35
CA ILE A 68 3.81 4.13 2.68
C ILE A 68 3.52 5.16 3.78
N ALA A 69 3.74 6.45 3.53
CA ALA A 69 3.38 7.51 4.47
C ALA A 69 1.86 7.61 4.71
N MET A 70 1.05 7.40 3.67
CA MET A 70 -0.40 7.37 3.80
C MET A 70 -0.89 6.15 4.58
N VAL A 71 -0.26 4.99 4.39
CA VAL A 71 -0.53 3.78 5.21
C VAL A 71 -0.20 4.03 6.68
N ASP A 72 0.96 4.63 6.99
CA ASP A 72 1.32 5.00 8.37
C ASP A 72 0.28 5.95 8.97
N THR A 73 -0.10 7.00 8.25
CA THR A 73 -1.14 7.95 8.70
C THR A 73 -2.47 7.25 8.98
N ALA A 74 -2.91 6.35 8.10
CA ALA A 74 -4.15 5.60 8.28
C ALA A 74 -4.10 4.71 9.54
N ILE A 75 -2.98 4.04 9.78
CA ILE A 75 -2.76 3.21 10.98
C ILE A 75 -2.81 4.07 12.25
N GLN A 76 -2.15 5.23 12.27
CA GLN A 76 -2.16 6.11 13.43
C GLN A 76 -3.57 6.64 13.74
N LEU A 77 -4.34 7.02 12.72
CA LEU A 77 -5.73 7.48 12.89
C LEU A 77 -6.64 6.36 13.42
N LEU A 78 -6.47 5.12 12.93
CA LEU A 78 -7.20 3.96 13.44
C LEU A 78 -6.86 3.66 14.91
N GLU A 79 -5.57 3.67 15.28
CA GLU A 79 -5.15 3.46 16.68
C GLU A 79 -5.68 4.56 17.61
N ALA A 80 -5.73 5.80 17.13
CA ALA A 80 -6.30 6.93 17.88
C ALA A 80 -7.83 6.91 17.96
N GLY A 81 -8.50 6.04 17.18
CA GLY A 81 -9.96 6.00 17.08
C GLY A 81 -10.58 7.16 16.29
N ASP A 82 -9.79 7.94 15.54
CA ASP A 82 -10.28 9.05 14.71
C ASP A 82 -10.72 8.58 13.32
N THR A 83 -11.78 7.78 13.32
CA THR A 83 -12.35 7.19 12.09
C THR A 83 -13.00 8.24 11.18
N LYS A 84 -13.46 9.37 11.74
CA LYS A 84 -14.07 10.47 10.98
C LYS A 84 -13.05 11.14 10.08
N THR A 85 -11.90 11.54 10.61
CA THR A 85 -10.82 12.14 9.82
C THR A 85 -10.29 11.15 8.79
N LEU A 86 -10.09 9.89 9.20
CA LEU A 86 -9.63 8.81 8.32
C LEU A 86 -10.56 8.63 7.11
N PHE A 87 -11.85 8.39 7.34
CA PHE A 87 -12.78 8.09 6.25
C PHE A 87 -12.98 9.30 5.33
N SER A 88 -13.01 10.52 5.87
CA SER A 88 -13.04 11.73 5.04
C SER A 88 -11.83 11.81 4.09
N ALA A 89 -10.63 11.54 4.60
CA ALA A 89 -9.40 11.57 3.79
C ALA A 89 -9.35 10.42 2.77
N LEU A 90 -9.70 9.19 3.17
CA LEU A 90 -9.71 8.02 2.29
C LEU A 90 -10.76 8.15 1.18
N HIS A 91 -11.93 8.74 1.47
CA HIS A 91 -12.95 8.99 0.47
C HIS A 91 -12.48 9.99 -0.61
N GLN A 92 -11.86 11.09 -0.20
CA GLN A 92 -11.25 12.05 -1.13
C GLN A 92 -10.09 11.43 -1.92
N LEU A 93 -9.34 10.50 -1.31
CA LEU A 93 -8.28 9.77 -1.98
C LEU A 93 -8.85 8.79 -3.02
N GLY A 94 -9.91 8.06 -2.67
CA GLY A 94 -10.58 7.11 -3.57
C GLY A 94 -11.17 7.80 -4.81
N ALA A 95 -11.86 8.94 -4.65
CA ALA A 95 -12.37 9.73 -5.77
C ALA A 95 -11.27 10.16 -6.77
N ARG A 96 -10.04 10.43 -6.28
CA ARG A 96 -8.88 10.68 -7.16
C ARG A 96 -8.38 9.41 -7.84
N HIS A 97 -8.37 8.28 -7.14
CA HIS A 97 -7.97 7.00 -7.74
C HIS A 97 -8.91 6.60 -8.88
N ALA A 98 -10.22 6.84 -8.74
CA ALA A 98 -11.19 6.65 -9.82
C ALA A 98 -10.85 7.50 -11.07
N SER A 99 -10.44 8.77 -10.89
CA SER A 99 -10.03 9.61 -12.03
C SER A 99 -8.68 9.20 -12.65
N TYR A 100 -7.88 8.40 -11.94
CA TYR A 100 -6.67 7.77 -12.44
C TYR A 100 -6.91 6.43 -13.15
N LYS A 101 -8.18 6.04 -13.37
CA LYS A 101 -8.56 4.73 -13.94
C LYS A 101 -8.25 3.53 -13.04
N VAL A 102 -8.11 3.75 -11.73
CA VAL A 102 -8.08 2.65 -10.77
C VAL A 102 -9.51 2.16 -10.56
N GLU A 103 -9.77 0.92 -10.91
CA GLU A 103 -11.04 0.23 -10.73
C GLU A 103 -11.17 -0.47 -9.36
N GLN A 104 -12.40 -0.85 -9.00
CA GLN A 104 -12.68 -1.55 -7.75
C GLN A 104 -11.95 -2.90 -7.64
N HIS A 105 -11.73 -3.60 -8.76
CA HIS A 105 -11.08 -4.91 -8.76
C HIS A 105 -9.58 -4.86 -8.40
N HIS A 106 -8.93 -3.69 -8.54
CA HIS A 106 -7.53 -3.51 -8.14
C HIS A 106 -7.35 -3.50 -6.61
N TYR A 107 -8.37 -3.13 -5.82
CA TYR A 107 -8.20 -2.97 -4.36
C TYR A 107 -7.93 -4.28 -3.61
N PRO A 108 -8.62 -5.40 -3.91
CA PRO A 108 -8.23 -6.71 -3.39
C PRO A 108 -6.77 -7.08 -3.68
N ILE A 109 -6.27 -6.72 -4.87
CA ILE A 109 -4.89 -7.00 -5.30
C ILE A 109 -3.88 -6.19 -4.48
N VAL A 110 -4.14 -4.89 -4.30
CA VAL A 110 -3.32 -4.03 -3.43
C VAL A 110 -3.35 -4.53 -1.99
N GLY A 111 -4.51 -4.97 -1.49
CA GLY A 111 -4.66 -5.58 -0.18
C GLY A 111 -3.80 -6.83 -0.02
N GLN A 112 -3.86 -7.75 -0.99
CA GLN A 112 -3.02 -8.95 -1.00
C GLN A 112 -1.51 -8.60 -1.06
N ALA A 113 -1.13 -7.66 -1.92
CA ALA A 113 0.25 -7.20 -2.06
C ALA A 113 0.79 -6.58 -0.76
N LEU A 114 -0.03 -5.82 -0.03
CA LEU A 114 0.34 -5.28 1.28
C LEU A 114 0.63 -6.39 2.29
N ILE A 115 -0.22 -7.42 2.34
CA ILE A 115 -0.02 -8.56 3.24
C ILE A 115 1.26 -9.32 2.90
N LEU A 116 1.54 -9.57 1.62
CA LEU A 116 2.79 -10.21 1.17
C LEU A 116 4.02 -9.35 1.48
N THR A 117 3.89 -8.02 1.40
CA THR A 117 4.95 -7.08 1.75
C THR A 117 5.29 -7.13 3.23
N LEU A 118 4.27 -7.17 4.08
CA LEU A 118 4.44 -7.27 5.53
C LEU A 118 5.06 -8.62 5.93
N GLU A 119 4.61 -9.71 5.30
CA GLU A 119 5.19 -11.04 5.50
C GLU A 119 6.69 -11.05 5.17
N ALA A 120 7.07 -10.49 4.01
CA ALA A 120 8.47 -10.40 3.61
C ALA A 120 9.31 -9.50 4.52
N ALA A 121 8.75 -8.38 5.00
CA ALA A 121 9.46 -7.40 5.83
C ALA A 121 9.63 -7.87 7.28
N LEU A 122 8.66 -8.61 7.83
CA LEU A 122 8.61 -9.00 9.24
C LEU A 122 9.16 -10.41 9.50
N GLY A 123 9.20 -11.28 8.49
CA GLY A 123 9.67 -12.66 8.63
C GLY A 123 8.92 -13.40 9.75
N ASP A 124 9.65 -13.99 10.69
CA ASP A 124 9.08 -14.76 11.81
C ASP A 124 8.14 -13.93 12.72
N ALA A 125 8.26 -12.60 12.72
CA ALA A 125 7.34 -11.74 13.46
C ALA A 125 5.94 -11.65 12.80
N PHE A 126 5.78 -12.07 11.54
CA PHE A 126 4.50 -12.11 10.84
C PHE A 126 3.68 -13.36 11.19
N THR A 127 3.32 -13.47 12.47
CA THR A 127 2.52 -14.59 12.96
C THR A 127 1.10 -14.62 12.37
N VAL A 128 0.39 -15.74 12.52
CA VAL A 128 -1.01 -15.89 12.08
C VAL A 128 -1.92 -14.81 12.66
N GLU A 129 -1.73 -14.46 13.93
CA GLU A 129 -2.53 -13.41 14.59
C GLU A 129 -2.21 -12.01 14.02
N VAL A 130 -0.92 -11.73 13.78
CA VAL A 130 -0.49 -10.48 13.12
C VAL A 130 -1.12 -10.37 11.74
N LYS A 131 -1.05 -11.43 10.93
CA LYS A 131 -1.70 -11.49 9.61
C LYS A 131 -3.19 -11.21 9.69
N LYS A 132 -3.91 -11.86 10.62
CA LYS A 132 -5.34 -11.67 10.81
C LYS A 132 -5.71 -10.21 11.10
N GLN A 133 -4.98 -9.55 11.99
CA GLN A 133 -5.25 -8.15 12.32
C GLN A 133 -4.91 -7.21 11.15
N TRP A 134 -3.80 -7.45 10.45
CA TRP A 134 -3.45 -6.68 9.26
C TRP A 134 -4.47 -6.81 8.13
N VAL A 135 -4.99 -8.02 7.88
CA VAL A 135 -6.06 -8.23 6.91
C VAL A 135 -7.28 -7.40 7.27
N ALA A 136 -7.72 -7.45 8.54
CA ALA A 136 -8.87 -6.68 9.00
C ALA A 136 -8.65 -5.15 8.85
N THR A 137 -7.47 -4.65 9.21
CA THR A 137 -7.11 -3.24 9.07
C THR A 137 -7.04 -2.81 7.59
N ALA A 138 -6.37 -3.59 6.74
CA ALA A 138 -6.26 -3.31 5.32
C ALA A 138 -7.64 -3.28 4.65
N SER A 139 -8.52 -4.25 4.97
CA SER A 139 -9.90 -4.25 4.48
C SER A 139 -10.66 -2.99 4.86
N GLN A 140 -10.53 -2.50 6.10
CA GLN A 140 -11.17 -1.24 6.51
C GLN A 140 -10.67 -0.04 5.70
N ILE A 141 -9.35 0.07 5.50
CA ILE A 141 -8.75 1.18 4.74
C ILE A 141 -9.19 1.13 3.28
N PHE A 142 -9.04 -0.01 2.60
CA PHE A 142 -9.33 -0.11 1.17
C PHE A 142 -10.84 -0.05 0.87
N ASN A 143 -11.69 -0.61 1.74
CA ASN A 143 -13.14 -0.46 1.57
C ASN A 143 -13.57 1.00 1.64
N ALA A 144 -12.99 1.80 2.54
CA ALA A 144 -13.31 3.24 2.63
C ALA A 144 -12.90 4.03 1.38
N MET A 145 -11.88 3.57 0.65
CA MET A 145 -11.52 4.13 -0.64
C MET A 145 -12.51 3.71 -1.74
N VAL A 146 -12.96 2.45 -1.73
CA VAL A 146 -13.91 1.92 -2.72
C VAL A 146 -15.30 2.55 -2.61
N THR A 147 -15.79 2.81 -1.40
CA THR A 147 -17.14 3.39 -1.17
C THR A 147 -17.23 4.88 -1.51
N SER A 148 -16.27 5.43 -2.25
CA SER A 148 -16.16 6.86 -2.51
C SER A 148 -16.66 7.35 -3.86
N TRP A 149 -17.23 6.46 -4.67
CA TRP A 149 -17.84 6.77 -5.96
C TRP A 149 -19.07 5.91 -6.22
#